data_AF-A0A5K4F0N3-F1
#
_entry.id   AF-A0A5K4F0N3-F1
#
_cell.length_a   1.000
_cell.length_b   1.000
_cell.length_c   1.000
_cell.angle_alpha   90.00
_cell.angle_beta   90.00
_cell.angle_gamma   90.00
#
_symmetry.space_group_name_H-M   'P 1'
#
loop_
_entity.id
_entity.type
_entity.pdbx_description
1 polymer ?
#
loop_
_entity_poly.entity_id
_entity_poly.type
_entity_poly.pdbx_seq_one_letter_code
_entity_poly.pdbx_strand_id
1 'polypeptide(L)'
;MLIKSLNIYRLLKPVGIRPVVTLIKKYPRKVPSILLAEGISPKLTADDMVYEEVKMETNESPCINVLLVDDVPGLGSVGTVTPVHRNKFWRYLYIKGLAELPTEERINEMKSRQKERPTVLCGESYVLQQRLSNMTLYIPMNPSREWTLNKTHVKVALRRYGFAIKEHYISLPKEEITSKNPTSRFKISVNIDDIVNVDVSCSIFLYQKLDKGMCTQPPTNVFRKIKIENWTADFSETDVLISP
;
A
#
# COMPACT_ATOMS: atom_id res chain seq x y z
N MET A 1 -13.38 46.98 -33.58
CA MET A 1 -11.93 47.01 -33.26
C MET A 1 -11.65 45.89 -32.26
N LEU A 2 -11.03 44.80 -32.75
CA LEU A 2 -10.40 43.68 -32.03
C LEU A 2 -11.00 43.23 -30.69
N ILE A 3 -11.89 42.23 -30.76
CA ILE A 3 -12.22 41.33 -29.65
C ILE A 3 -10.93 40.64 -29.25
N LYS A 4 -10.32 41.08 -28.15
CA LYS A 4 -9.19 40.39 -27.51
C LYS A 4 -9.71 39.04 -27.06
N SER A 5 -9.47 38.01 -27.87
CA SER A 5 -9.60 36.60 -27.50
C SER A 5 -8.66 36.32 -26.34
N LEU A 6 -9.16 36.55 -25.12
CA LEU A 6 -8.49 36.19 -23.89
C LEU A 6 -8.33 34.67 -23.88
N ASN A 7 -7.09 34.26 -24.11
CA ASN A 7 -6.52 32.92 -24.00
C ASN A 7 -7.20 32.04 -22.92
N ILE A 8 -8.22 31.28 -23.31
CA ILE A 8 -8.85 30.24 -22.45
C ILE A 8 -7.93 29.03 -22.25
N TYR A 9 -6.85 28.89 -23.03
CA TYR A 9 -6.02 27.68 -23.03
C TYR A 9 -4.96 27.59 -21.93
N ARG A 10 -4.85 28.54 -20.99
CA ARG A 10 -3.77 28.50 -19.98
C ARG A 10 -4.01 27.56 -18.80
N LEU A 11 -5.14 26.85 -18.72
CA LEU A 11 -5.50 25.99 -17.59
C LEU A 11 -5.58 24.49 -17.93
N LEU A 12 -4.99 24.03 -19.03
CA LEU A 12 -4.76 22.59 -19.25
C LEU A 12 -3.46 22.15 -18.57
N LYS A 13 -3.42 22.22 -17.24
CA LYS A 13 -2.44 21.48 -16.43
C LYS A 13 -3.06 20.15 -15.99
N PRO A 14 -2.25 19.08 -15.86
CA PRO A 14 -2.68 17.69 -15.99
C PRO A 14 -3.65 17.28 -14.88
N VAL A 15 -4.42 16.23 -15.16
CA VAL A 15 -5.43 15.58 -14.31
C VAL A 15 -4.86 15.29 -12.92
N GLY A 16 -4.98 16.30 -12.06
CA GLY A 16 -4.54 16.33 -10.68
C GLY A 16 -5.58 17.10 -9.89
N ILE A 17 -5.66 16.77 -8.60
CA ILE A 17 -6.65 17.24 -7.61
C ILE A 17 -7.12 18.67 -7.92
N ARG A 18 -8.34 18.80 -8.44
CA ARG A 18 -8.92 20.11 -8.78
C ARG A 18 -9.34 20.77 -7.48
N PRO A 19 -8.81 21.97 -7.13
CA PRO A 19 -9.35 22.70 -5.99
C PRO A 19 -10.81 23.03 -6.29
N VAL A 20 -11.72 22.54 -5.44
CA VAL A 20 -13.14 22.86 -5.53
C VAL A 20 -13.36 24.14 -4.73
N VAL A 21 -13.81 25.17 -5.43
CA VAL A 21 -14.13 26.46 -4.83
C VAL A 21 -15.63 26.62 -4.83
N THR A 22 -16.23 26.76 -3.65
CA THR A 22 -17.65 27.06 -3.55
C THR A 22 -17.85 28.55 -3.77
N LEU A 23 -18.48 28.88 -4.91
CA LEU A 23 -18.85 30.24 -5.28
C LEU A 23 -20.27 30.52 -4.80
N ILE A 24 -20.46 31.63 -4.08
CA ILE A 24 -21.79 32.15 -3.74
C ILE A 24 -22.00 33.45 -4.50
N LYS A 25 -23.23 33.72 -4.94
CA LYS A 25 -23.55 35.01 -5.57
C LYS A 25 -23.39 36.13 -4.56
N LYS A 26 -22.58 37.14 -4.90
CA LYS A 26 -22.39 38.33 -4.08
C LYS A 26 -23.68 39.15 -3.96
N TYR A 27 -24.42 39.24 -5.07
CA TYR A 27 -25.72 39.90 -5.11
C TYR A 27 -26.82 38.85 -5.33
N PRO A 28 -27.70 38.63 -4.34
CA PRO A 28 -28.81 37.71 -4.50
C PRO A 28 -29.78 38.26 -5.54
N ARG A 29 -30.13 37.41 -6.51
CA ARG A 29 -30.99 37.78 -7.62
C ARG A 29 -32.41 38.04 -7.13
N LYS A 30 -32.91 39.27 -7.34
CA LYS A 30 -34.30 39.63 -7.07
C LYS A 30 -35.11 39.49 -8.36
N VAL A 31 -35.71 38.32 -8.57
CA VAL A 31 -36.67 38.13 -9.68
C VAL A 31 -38.07 38.43 -9.15
N PRO A 32 -38.82 39.38 -9.75
CA PRO A 32 -40.20 39.61 -9.37
C PRO A 32 -41.05 38.37 -9.66
N SER A 33 -41.94 38.03 -8.73
CA SER A 33 -42.77 36.80 -8.76
C SER A 33 -43.63 36.68 -10.02
N ILE A 34 -44.06 37.81 -10.58
CA ILE A 34 -44.87 37.88 -11.81
C ILE A 34 -44.12 37.26 -13.00
N LEU A 35 -42.85 37.64 -13.21
CA LEU A 35 -42.04 37.09 -14.30
C LEU A 35 -41.80 35.59 -14.13
N LEU A 36 -41.62 35.15 -12.88
CA LEU A 36 -41.49 33.73 -12.54
C LEU A 36 -42.77 32.94 -12.83
N ALA A 37 -43.94 33.50 -12.53
CA ALA A 37 -45.24 32.88 -12.81
C ALA A 37 -45.53 32.78 -14.31
N GLU A 38 -45.04 33.73 -15.11
CA GLU A 38 -45.14 33.72 -16.57
C GLU A 38 -44.10 32.81 -17.24
N GLY A 39 -43.19 32.21 -16.48
CA GLY A 39 -42.08 31.41 -17.02
C GLY A 39 -41.01 32.23 -17.73
N ILE A 40 -41.05 33.56 -17.60
CA ILE A 40 -40.09 34.48 -18.22
C ILE A 40 -38.87 34.59 -17.32
N SER A 41 -37.76 33.97 -17.72
CA SER A 41 -36.48 34.18 -17.06
C SER A 41 -35.88 35.53 -17.50
N PRO A 42 -35.72 36.53 -16.61
CA PRO A 42 -35.13 37.80 -17.02
C PRO A 42 -33.67 37.61 -17.47
N LYS A 43 -33.18 38.53 -18.30
CA LYS A 43 -31.75 38.54 -18.68
C LYS A 43 -30.88 38.75 -17.43
N LEU A 44 -29.72 38.10 -17.38
CA LEU A 44 -28.75 38.27 -16.30
C LEU A 44 -28.08 39.64 -16.43
N THR A 45 -28.07 40.39 -15.34
CA THR A 45 -27.31 41.65 -15.22
C THR A 45 -25.85 41.37 -14.87
N ALA A 46 -24.98 42.38 -15.00
CA ALA A 46 -23.58 42.25 -14.59
C ALA A 46 -23.45 41.89 -13.11
N ASP A 47 -24.28 42.48 -12.25
CA ASP A 47 -24.31 42.20 -10.80
C ASP A 47 -24.68 40.75 -10.48
N ASP A 48 -25.62 40.16 -11.25
CA ASP A 48 -26.03 38.75 -11.12
C ASP A 48 -24.89 37.76 -11.43
N MET A 49 -23.84 38.22 -12.14
CA MET A 49 -22.67 37.45 -12.54
C MET A 49 -21.47 37.64 -11.59
N VAL A 50 -21.61 38.44 -10.54
CA VAL A 50 -20.56 38.61 -9.54
C VAL A 50 -20.66 37.51 -8.49
N TYR A 51 -19.65 36.67 -8.44
CA TYR A 51 -19.50 35.61 -7.45
C TYR A 51 -18.43 35.98 -6.43
N GLU A 52 -18.66 35.55 -5.20
CA GLU A 52 -17.72 35.65 -4.08
C GLU A 52 -17.28 34.23 -3.69
N GLU A 53 -15.98 34.06 -3.48
CA GLU A 53 -15.38 32.80 -3.04
C GLU A 53 -15.60 32.66 -1.54
N VAL A 54 -16.55 31.82 -1.12
CA VAL A 54 -16.95 31.72 0.30
C VAL A 54 -16.18 30.62 1.02
N LYS A 55 -15.90 29.52 0.33
CA LYS A 55 -15.13 28.40 0.87
C LYS A 55 -14.23 27.83 -0.19
N MET A 56 -12.93 27.96 0.05
CA MET A 56 -11.93 27.08 -0.53
C MET A 56 -12.00 25.80 0.30
N GLU A 57 -12.70 24.76 -0.18
CA GLU A 57 -12.55 23.45 0.43
C GLU A 57 -11.09 23.04 0.18
N THR A 58 -10.26 23.23 1.21
CA THR A 58 -8.88 22.79 1.19
C THR A 58 -8.97 21.28 1.19
N ASN A 59 -8.93 20.71 -0.02
CA ASN A 59 -9.00 19.29 -0.36
C ASN A 59 -9.14 18.41 0.87
N GLU A 60 -10.36 17.98 1.20
CA GLU A 60 -10.57 17.01 2.29
C GLU A 60 -9.50 15.95 2.19
N SER A 61 -8.80 15.71 3.31
CA SER A 61 -7.67 14.78 3.31
C SER A 61 -8.15 13.46 2.70
N PRO A 62 -7.45 12.94 1.67
CA PRO A 62 -7.93 11.75 0.97
C PRO A 62 -7.96 10.52 1.89
N CYS A 63 -7.30 10.61 3.04
CA CYS A 63 -7.32 9.61 4.11
C CYS A 63 -8.35 9.97 5.19
N ILE A 64 -9.12 8.97 5.61
CA ILE A 64 -10.07 9.02 6.72
C ILE A 64 -9.55 8.08 7.82
N ASN A 65 -9.75 8.46 9.08
CA ASN A 65 -9.47 7.57 10.21
C ASN A 65 -10.60 6.55 10.36
N VAL A 66 -10.23 5.27 10.46
CA VAL A 66 -11.18 4.16 10.48
C VAL A 66 -10.86 3.25 11.66
N LEU A 67 -11.89 2.75 12.34
CA LEU A 67 -11.79 1.75 13.40
C LEU A 67 -11.87 0.35 12.79
N LEU A 68 -10.86 -0.49 13.05
CA LEU A 68 -10.85 -1.88 12.59
C LEU A 68 -11.74 -2.75 13.49
N VAL A 69 -12.70 -3.46 12.87
CA VAL A 69 -13.57 -4.43 13.55
C VAL A 69 -12.95 -5.82 13.52
N ASP A 70 -12.21 -6.14 12.46
CA ASP A 70 -11.49 -7.40 12.29
C ASP A 70 -9.98 -7.15 12.11
N ASP A 71 -9.18 -8.20 12.29
CA ASP A 71 -7.74 -8.18 12.07
C ASP A 71 -7.44 -8.10 10.56
N VAL A 72 -6.86 -6.98 10.07
CA VAL A 72 -6.59 -6.76 8.64
C VAL A 72 -5.08 -6.65 8.37
N PRO A 73 -4.49 -7.51 7.51
CA PRO A 73 -3.07 -7.49 7.20
C PRO A 73 -2.62 -6.16 6.59
N GLY A 74 -1.53 -5.62 7.14
CA GLY A 74 -0.97 -4.34 6.72
C GLY A 74 -1.59 -3.10 7.37
N LEU A 75 -2.85 -3.14 7.83
CA LEU A 75 -3.43 -2.04 8.62
C LEU A 75 -3.20 -2.20 10.11
N GLY A 76 -3.59 -3.35 10.68
CA GLY A 76 -3.50 -3.58 12.12
C GLY A 76 -4.51 -4.58 12.65
N SER A 77 -4.52 -4.69 13.97
CA SER A 77 -5.42 -5.58 14.71
C SER A 77 -6.74 -4.91 15.10
N VAL A 78 -7.70 -5.72 15.50
CA VAL A 78 -9.02 -5.29 16.00
C VAL A 78 -8.89 -4.15 17.02
N GLY A 79 -9.74 -3.14 16.87
CA GLY A 79 -9.83 -1.97 17.76
C GLY A 79 -8.81 -0.88 17.47
N THR A 80 -7.89 -1.08 16.54
CA THR A 80 -6.92 -0.04 16.14
C THR A 80 -7.60 0.99 15.24
N VAL A 81 -7.36 2.28 15.52
CA VAL A 81 -7.77 3.37 14.64
C VAL A 81 -6.63 3.66 13.67
N THR A 82 -6.87 3.49 12.37
CA THR A 82 -5.84 3.64 11.33
C THR A 82 -6.31 4.56 10.19
N PRO A 83 -5.40 5.37 9.61
CA PRO A 83 -5.72 6.21 8.47
C PRO A 83 -5.75 5.39 7.17
N VAL A 84 -6.84 5.47 6.42
CA VAL A 84 -7.06 4.73 5.16
C VAL A 84 -7.61 5.67 4.09
N HIS A 85 -7.23 5.45 2.84
CA HIS A 85 -7.79 6.18 1.71
C HIS A 85 -9.31 6.01 1.64
N ARG A 86 -10.05 7.11 1.46
CA ARG A 86 -11.52 7.18 1.45
C ARG A 86 -12.13 6.14 0.50
N ASN A 87 -11.61 6.06 -0.72
CA ASN A 87 -12.12 5.10 -1.72
C ASN A 87 -11.92 3.64 -1.27
N LYS A 88 -10.81 3.34 -0.59
CA LYS A 88 -10.48 1.99 -0.14
C LYS A 88 -11.33 1.56 1.05
N PHE A 89 -11.62 2.50 1.94
CA PHE A 89 -12.60 2.30 3.00
C PHE A 89 -13.98 1.97 2.43
N TRP A 90 -14.57 2.85 1.61
CA TRP A 90 -15.94 2.67 1.12
C TRP A 90 -16.10 1.50 0.15
N ARG A 91 -15.10 1.20 -0.70
CA ARG A 91 -15.20 0.10 -1.67
C ARG A 91 -14.90 -1.28 -1.09
N TYR A 92 -14.04 -1.39 -0.07
CA TYR A 92 -13.56 -2.69 0.42
C TYR A 92 -13.85 -2.89 1.89
N LEU A 93 -13.34 -2.02 2.77
CA LEU A 93 -13.39 -2.28 4.22
C LEU A 93 -14.80 -2.20 4.78
N TYR A 94 -15.55 -1.16 4.41
CA TYR A 94 -16.90 -0.92 4.89
C TYR A 94 -17.87 -2.00 4.42
N ILE A 95 -17.85 -2.31 3.11
CA ILE A 95 -18.73 -3.32 2.53
C ILE A 95 -18.45 -4.72 3.08
N LYS A 96 -17.17 -5.05 3.35
CA LYS A 96 -16.80 -6.33 3.97
C LYS A 96 -17.04 -6.37 5.48
N GLY A 97 -17.45 -5.26 6.10
CA GLY A 97 -17.61 -5.16 7.55
C GLY A 97 -16.30 -5.29 8.33
N LEU A 98 -15.15 -5.04 7.69
CA LEU A 98 -13.83 -5.15 8.31
C LEU A 98 -13.49 -3.91 9.15
N ALA A 99 -14.09 -2.78 8.81
CA ALA A 99 -13.81 -1.51 9.46
C ALA A 99 -15.04 -0.58 9.43
N GLU A 100 -15.16 0.22 10.47
CA GLU A 100 -16.26 1.17 10.69
C GLU A 100 -15.71 2.58 10.93
N LEU A 101 -16.58 3.59 10.78
CA LEU A 101 -16.22 4.94 11.17
C LEU A 101 -16.03 5.02 12.69
N PRO A 102 -15.01 5.75 13.18
CA PRO A 102 -14.72 5.83 14.60
C PRO A 102 -15.77 6.66 15.33
N THR A 103 -16.65 5.99 16.09
CA THR A 103 -17.54 6.61 17.08
C THR A 103 -17.00 6.37 18.48
N GLU A 104 -17.10 7.34 19.39
CA GLU A 104 -16.56 7.20 20.76
C GLU A 104 -17.07 5.95 21.48
N GLU A 105 -18.37 5.65 21.35
CA GLU A 105 -19.01 4.46 21.89
C GLU A 105 -18.38 3.16 21.34
N ARG A 106 -18.21 3.08 20.02
CA ARG A 106 -17.61 1.93 19.34
C ARG A 106 -16.14 1.75 19.67
N ILE A 107 -15.38 2.84 19.78
CA ILE A 107 -13.98 2.79 20.18
C ILE A 107 -13.85 2.19 21.58
N ASN A 108 -14.71 2.59 22.52
CA ASN A 108 -14.69 2.07 23.88
C ASN A 108 -15.10 0.59 23.93
N GLU A 109 -16.11 0.20 23.15
CA GLU A 109 -16.50 -1.20 22.99
C GLU A 109 -15.34 -2.04 22.45
N MET A 110 -14.66 -1.58 21.40
CA MET A 110 -13.57 -2.33 20.77
C MET A 110 -12.31 -2.39 21.60
N LYS A 111 -12.00 -1.37 22.41
CA LYS A 111 -10.90 -1.41 23.39
C LYS A 111 -11.02 -2.59 24.34
N SER A 112 -12.24 -2.94 24.75
CA SER A 112 -12.48 -4.11 25.61
C SER A 112 -12.24 -5.45 24.90
N ARG A 113 -12.33 -5.48 23.57
CA ARG A 113 -12.12 -6.67 22.73
C ARG A 113 -10.70 -6.79 22.18
N GLN A 114 -9.88 -5.75 22.34
CA GLN A 114 -8.53 -5.72 21.81
C GLN A 114 -7.69 -6.81 22.48
N LYS A 115 -7.12 -7.71 21.67
CA LYS A 115 -6.20 -8.75 22.15
C LYS A 115 -4.88 -8.10 22.55
N GLU A 116 -4.29 -8.57 23.65
CA GLU A 116 -2.98 -8.06 24.13
C GLU A 116 -1.84 -8.30 23.13
N ARG A 117 -1.93 -9.38 22.35
CA ARG A 117 -0.94 -9.72 21.33
C ARG A 117 -1.50 -9.47 19.93
N PRO A 118 -0.75 -8.77 19.06
CA PRO A 118 -1.18 -8.55 17.68
C PRO A 118 -1.24 -9.90 16.96
N THR A 119 -2.40 -10.24 16.41
CA THR A 119 -2.58 -11.45 15.59
C THR A 119 -1.98 -11.28 14.18
N VAL A 120 -1.75 -10.04 13.76
CA VAL A 120 -1.49 -9.68 12.36
C VAL A 120 -0.33 -8.69 12.26
N LEU A 121 0.47 -8.84 11.21
CA LEU A 121 1.57 -7.94 10.90
C LEU A 121 1.07 -6.64 10.26
N CYS A 122 1.58 -5.51 10.75
CA CYS A 122 1.33 -4.18 10.21
C CYS A 122 2.65 -3.44 9.90
N GLY A 123 2.58 -2.40 9.08
CA GLY A 123 3.74 -1.54 8.78
C GLY A 123 4.92 -2.26 8.14
N GLU A 124 6.12 -2.09 8.70
CA GLU A 124 7.36 -2.65 8.14
C GLU A 124 7.40 -4.17 8.17
N SER A 125 6.89 -4.81 9.22
CA SER A 125 6.83 -6.28 9.30
C SER A 125 5.96 -6.88 8.20
N TYR A 126 4.86 -6.21 7.82
CA TYR A 126 4.03 -6.62 6.69
C TYR A 126 4.78 -6.48 5.36
N VAL A 127 5.48 -5.35 5.16
CA VAL A 127 6.32 -5.16 3.97
C VAL A 127 7.42 -6.22 3.88
N LEU A 128 8.02 -6.58 5.01
CA LEU A 128 9.04 -7.63 5.11
C LEU A 128 8.45 -9.00 4.76
N GLN A 129 7.27 -9.36 5.30
CA GLN A 129 6.55 -10.58 4.91
C GLN A 129 6.35 -10.66 3.40
N GLN A 130 5.85 -9.57 2.78
CA GLN A 130 5.60 -9.53 1.34
C GLN A 130 6.88 -9.57 0.50
N ARG A 131 7.99 -9.04 1.02
CA ARG A 131 9.31 -9.13 0.37
C ARG A 131 9.86 -10.55 0.43
N LEU A 132 9.77 -11.20 1.58
CA LEU A 132 10.26 -12.57 1.78
C LEU A 132 9.44 -13.58 0.96
N SER A 133 8.12 -13.42 0.85
CA SER A 133 7.25 -14.33 0.08
C SER A 133 7.48 -14.26 -1.43
N ASN A 134 7.80 -13.07 -1.95
CA ASN A 134 7.97 -12.83 -3.38
C ASN A 134 9.41 -13.00 -3.88
N MET A 135 10.38 -13.17 -2.98
CA MET A 135 11.78 -13.35 -3.35
C MET A 135 12.14 -14.82 -3.54
N THR A 136 13.20 -15.06 -4.30
CA THR A 136 13.90 -16.34 -4.30
C THR A 136 15.30 -16.13 -3.72
N LEU A 137 15.59 -16.78 -2.60
CA LEU A 137 16.86 -16.62 -1.91
C LEU A 137 17.93 -17.51 -2.58
N TYR A 138 18.96 -16.89 -3.15
CA TYR A 138 20.12 -17.62 -3.64
C TYR A 138 21.17 -17.76 -2.55
N ILE A 139 21.46 -19.00 -2.16
CA ILE A 139 22.44 -19.30 -1.12
C ILE A 139 23.78 -19.61 -1.80
N PRO A 140 24.78 -18.73 -1.65
CA PRO A 140 26.09 -18.92 -2.24
C PRO A 140 26.86 -20.05 -1.54
N MET A 141 27.23 -21.09 -2.27
CA MET A 141 28.04 -22.20 -1.76
C MET A 141 29.26 -22.46 -2.66
N ASN A 142 30.32 -23.03 -2.07
CA ASN A 142 31.53 -23.40 -2.80
C ASN A 142 31.38 -24.82 -3.38
N PRO A 143 31.49 -25.03 -4.70
CA PRO A 143 31.41 -26.37 -5.29
C PRO A 143 32.61 -27.27 -4.97
N SER A 144 33.77 -26.71 -4.65
CA SER A 144 35.01 -27.48 -4.43
C SER A 144 35.12 -28.07 -3.02
N ARG A 145 34.28 -27.65 -2.07
CA ARG A 145 34.30 -28.15 -0.69
C ARG A 145 32.98 -28.86 -0.40
N GLU A 146 33.03 -29.92 0.39
CA GLU A 146 31.82 -30.51 0.93
C GLU A 146 31.20 -29.56 1.96
N TRP A 147 29.89 -29.40 1.89
CA TRP A 147 29.13 -28.53 2.77
C TRP A 147 27.77 -29.14 3.06
N THR A 148 27.26 -28.85 4.24
CA THR A 148 25.89 -29.12 4.67
C THR A 148 25.20 -27.78 4.93
N LEU A 149 23.94 -27.67 4.54
CA LEU A 149 23.20 -26.41 4.69
C LEU A 149 22.89 -26.15 6.18
N ASN A 150 23.50 -25.10 6.72
CA ASN A 150 23.28 -24.63 8.09
C ASN A 150 22.52 -23.30 8.10
N LYS A 151 21.94 -22.96 9.26
CA LYS A 151 21.25 -21.68 9.47
C LYS A 151 22.15 -20.46 9.24
N THR A 152 23.45 -20.60 9.51
CA THR A 152 24.46 -19.58 9.27
C THR A 152 24.60 -19.21 7.79
N HIS A 153 24.55 -20.20 6.88
CA HIS A 153 24.59 -19.96 5.43
C HIS A 153 23.37 -19.15 4.98
N VAL A 154 22.18 -19.50 5.49
CA VAL A 154 20.93 -18.78 5.21
C VAL A 154 21.00 -17.35 5.74
N LYS A 155 21.48 -17.14 6.97
CA LYS A 155 21.65 -15.82 7.58
C LYS A 155 22.59 -14.93 6.77
N VAL A 156 23.72 -15.46 6.31
CA VAL A 156 24.67 -14.71 5.47
C VAL A 156 24.04 -14.37 4.12
N ALA A 157 23.31 -15.30 3.51
CA ALA A 157 22.59 -15.05 2.27
C ALA A 157 21.55 -13.93 2.44
N LEU A 158 20.70 -14.02 3.46
CA LEU A 158 19.69 -12.99 3.78
C LEU A 158 20.30 -11.61 4.03
N ARG A 159 21.44 -11.55 4.72
CA ARG A 159 22.16 -10.30 4.98
C ARG A 159 22.61 -9.60 3.70
N ARG A 160 22.98 -10.36 2.65
CA ARG A 160 23.34 -9.78 1.35
C ARG A 160 22.17 -9.12 0.64
N TYR A 161 20.95 -9.61 0.87
CA TYR A 161 19.71 -9.00 0.38
C TYR A 161 19.23 -7.86 1.28
N GLY A 162 19.96 -7.54 2.36
CA GLY A 162 19.62 -6.46 3.29
C GLY A 162 18.76 -6.88 4.49
N PHE A 163 18.48 -8.18 4.67
CA PHE A 163 17.70 -8.67 5.80
C PHE A 163 18.61 -9.08 6.97
N ALA A 164 18.45 -8.42 8.12
CA ALA A 164 19.18 -8.75 9.34
C ALA A 164 18.34 -9.69 10.21
N ILE A 165 18.47 -11.00 10.02
CA ILE A 165 17.70 -12.02 10.75
C ILE A 165 18.61 -12.83 11.67
N LYS A 166 18.14 -13.12 12.89
CA LYS A 166 18.83 -13.99 13.86
C LYS A 166 18.50 -15.46 13.58
N GLU A 167 19.39 -16.35 13.99
CA GLU A 167 19.33 -17.78 13.60
C GLU A 167 18.15 -18.52 14.23
N HIS A 168 17.62 -18.04 15.36
CA HIS A 168 16.49 -18.67 16.03
C HIS A 168 15.16 -18.50 15.29
N TYR A 169 15.04 -17.47 14.43
CA TYR A 169 13.85 -17.25 13.59
C TYR A 169 13.87 -18.07 12.29
N ILE A 170 14.98 -18.77 11.99
CA ILE A 170 15.14 -19.52 10.74
C ILE A 170 14.93 -21.01 11.01
N SER A 171 13.98 -21.60 10.29
CA SER A 171 13.69 -23.04 10.31
C SER A 171 14.12 -23.68 9.00
N LEU A 172 15.01 -24.67 9.11
CA LEU A 172 15.50 -25.44 7.95
C LEU A 172 14.49 -26.53 7.56
N PRO A 173 14.47 -26.93 6.28
CA PRO A 173 13.68 -28.08 5.86
C PRO A 173 14.15 -29.37 6.57
N LYS A 174 13.27 -30.36 6.64
CA LYS A 174 13.56 -31.67 7.25
C LYS A 174 14.63 -32.46 6.49
N GLU A 175 14.72 -32.24 5.17
CA GLU A 175 15.70 -32.91 4.32
C GLU A 175 17.04 -32.17 4.38
N GLU A 176 18.09 -32.90 4.74
CA GLU A 176 19.45 -32.36 4.80
C GLU A 176 19.99 -32.11 3.40
N ILE A 177 20.27 -30.85 3.10
CA ILE A 177 20.78 -30.45 1.80
C ILE A 177 22.31 -30.42 1.86
N THR A 178 22.91 -31.36 1.12
CA THR A 178 24.36 -31.57 1.05
C THR A 178 24.88 -31.22 -0.34
N SER A 179 26.19 -31.00 -0.48
CA SER A 179 26.89 -30.72 -1.75
C SER A 179 26.57 -31.68 -2.91
N LYS A 180 26.15 -32.92 -2.63
CA LYS A 180 25.78 -33.93 -3.63
C LYS A 180 24.46 -33.63 -4.35
N ASN A 181 23.54 -32.92 -3.69
CA ASN A 181 22.21 -32.59 -4.23
C ASN A 181 21.99 -31.07 -4.35
N PRO A 182 22.78 -30.33 -5.16
CA PRO A 182 22.68 -28.87 -5.23
C PRO A 182 21.48 -28.37 -6.05
N THR A 183 20.95 -29.20 -6.95
CA THR A 183 19.95 -28.81 -7.96
C THR A 183 18.54 -28.58 -7.37
N SER A 184 18.29 -29.06 -6.15
CA SER A 184 16.96 -29.00 -5.55
C SER A 184 16.62 -27.59 -5.07
N ARG A 185 15.51 -27.04 -5.59
CA ARG A 185 14.84 -25.89 -4.94
C ARG A 185 14.17 -26.39 -3.68
N PHE A 186 14.29 -25.62 -2.60
CA PHE A 186 13.68 -25.96 -1.31
C PHE A 186 13.07 -24.72 -0.67
N LYS A 187 12.28 -24.92 0.37
CA LYS A 187 11.63 -23.84 1.13
C LYS A 187 12.22 -23.76 2.52
N ILE A 188 12.48 -22.53 2.98
CA ILE A 188 12.90 -22.23 4.35
C ILE A 188 11.77 -21.43 4.98
N SER A 189 11.39 -21.78 6.20
CA SER A 189 10.39 -21.01 6.95
C SER A 189 11.10 -20.00 7.84
N VAL A 190 10.76 -18.73 7.68
CA VAL A 190 11.26 -17.61 8.48
C VAL A 190 10.13 -17.09 9.35
N ASN A 191 10.33 -17.10 10.65
CA ASN A 191 9.38 -16.57 11.62
C ASN A 191 9.56 -15.04 11.75
N ILE A 192 8.47 -14.30 11.64
CA ILE A 192 8.41 -12.85 11.85
C ILE A 192 7.62 -12.59 13.13
N ASP A 193 8.30 -11.98 14.11
CA ASP A 193 7.74 -11.51 15.39
C ASP A 193 6.95 -12.56 16.19
N ASP A 194 7.17 -13.86 15.93
CA ASP A 194 6.43 -14.99 16.52
C ASP A 194 4.94 -15.02 16.18
N ILE A 195 4.53 -14.28 15.12
CA ILE A 195 3.15 -14.18 14.66
C ILE A 195 2.95 -14.99 13.38
N VAL A 196 3.86 -14.83 12.40
CA VAL A 196 3.70 -15.41 11.07
C VAL A 196 4.97 -16.14 10.65
N ASN A 197 4.80 -17.37 10.14
CA ASN A 197 5.85 -18.11 9.46
C ASN A 197 5.73 -17.91 7.95
N VAL A 198 6.78 -17.38 7.34
CA VAL A 198 6.85 -17.10 5.91
C VAL A 198 7.75 -18.10 5.21
N ASP A 199 7.21 -18.78 4.21
CA ASP A 199 7.96 -19.72 3.39
C ASP A 199 8.71 -18.99 2.27
N VAL A 200 10.03 -19.02 2.35
CA VAL A 200 10.94 -18.43 1.38
C VAL A 200 11.43 -19.51 0.43
N SER A 201 11.20 -19.32 -0.87
CA SER A 201 11.75 -20.20 -1.89
C SER A 201 13.25 -19.96 -2.02
N CYS A 202 14.05 -21.02 -1.91
CA CYS A 202 15.50 -20.96 -1.87
C CYS A 202 16.11 -21.84 -2.97
N SER A 203 17.24 -21.39 -3.51
CA SER A 203 18.03 -22.12 -4.49
C SER A 203 19.51 -21.99 -4.13
N ILE A 204 20.26 -23.05 -4.30
CA ILE A 204 21.71 -23.00 -4.14
C ILE A 204 22.33 -22.35 -5.37
N PHE A 205 23.33 -21.48 -5.14
CA PHE A 205 24.14 -20.86 -6.16
C PHE A 205 25.59 -21.27 -5.94
N LEU A 206 26.16 -22.01 -6.88
CA LEU A 206 27.55 -22.46 -6.80
C LEU A 206 28.47 -21.40 -7.42
N TYR A 207 29.44 -20.94 -6.63
CA TYR A 207 30.45 -20.01 -7.15
C TYR A 207 31.41 -20.69 -8.11
N GLN A 208 31.58 -20.07 -9.28
CA GLN A 208 32.60 -20.46 -10.24
C GLN A 208 33.62 -19.33 -10.31
N LYS A 209 34.91 -19.69 -10.29
CA LYS A 209 35.98 -18.73 -10.58
C LYS A 209 36.02 -18.54 -12.09
N LEU A 210 35.83 -17.31 -12.54
CA LEU A 210 35.93 -16.95 -13.96
C LEU A 210 37.39 -16.63 -14.28
N ASP A 211 38.01 -15.74 -13.48
CA ASP A 211 39.40 -15.26 -13.63
C ASP A 211 40.12 -15.13 -12.27
N LYS A 212 41.41 -14.74 -12.28
CA LYS A 212 42.28 -14.63 -11.07
C LYS A 212 41.75 -13.72 -9.94
N GLY A 213 40.69 -12.96 -10.15
CA GLY A 213 40.04 -12.15 -9.10
C GLY A 213 38.52 -12.05 -9.23
N MET A 214 37.89 -12.74 -10.18
CA MET A 214 36.46 -12.62 -10.45
C MET A 214 35.76 -13.95 -10.20
N CYS A 215 34.79 -13.93 -9.29
CA CYS A 215 33.85 -15.03 -9.06
C CYS A 215 32.50 -14.66 -9.66
N THR A 216 31.74 -15.67 -10.09
CA THR A 216 30.32 -15.49 -10.42
C THR A 216 29.58 -14.86 -9.24
N GLN A 217 28.53 -14.09 -9.48
CA GLN A 217 27.68 -13.56 -8.42
C GLN A 217 26.27 -14.12 -8.59
N PRO A 218 25.55 -14.42 -7.48
CA PRO A 218 24.14 -14.77 -7.59
C PRO A 218 23.41 -13.61 -8.24
N PRO A 219 22.32 -13.89 -8.98
CA PRO A 219 21.53 -12.82 -9.60
C PRO A 219 21.05 -11.84 -8.52
N THR A 220 21.32 -10.55 -8.72
CA THR A 220 21.00 -9.49 -7.74
C THR A 220 19.54 -9.08 -7.82
N ASN A 221 18.93 -9.19 -9.01
CA ASN A 221 17.57 -8.73 -9.30
C ASN A 221 16.55 -9.88 -9.20
N VAL A 222 16.28 -10.33 -7.98
CA VAL A 222 15.38 -11.48 -7.72
C VAL A 222 14.07 -11.05 -7.07
N PHE A 223 13.93 -9.79 -6.71
CA PHE A 223 12.67 -9.29 -6.22
C PHE A 223 11.71 -9.18 -7.40
N ARG A 224 10.74 -10.09 -7.46
CA ARG A 224 9.55 -9.88 -8.29
C ARG A 224 8.93 -8.54 -7.86
N LYS A 225 8.41 -7.76 -8.81
CA LYS A 225 7.75 -6.49 -8.51
C LYS A 225 6.65 -6.74 -7.47
N ILE A 226 6.85 -6.21 -6.27
CA ILE A 226 5.91 -6.42 -5.16
C ILE A 226 4.81 -5.38 -5.29
N LYS A 227 3.56 -5.83 -5.37
CA LYS A 227 2.41 -4.96 -5.11
C LYS A 227 2.21 -4.90 -3.60
N ILE A 228 2.95 -4.00 -2.94
CA ILE A 228 2.65 -3.69 -1.53
C ILE A 228 1.33 -2.93 -1.55
N GLU A 229 0.32 -3.45 -0.87
CA GLU A 229 -0.94 -2.73 -0.71
C GLU A 229 -0.70 -1.48 0.10
N ASN A 230 -0.66 -0.34 -0.58
CA ASN A 230 -0.66 0.94 0.08
C ASN A 230 -2.10 1.26 0.48
N TRP A 231 -2.35 1.42 1.78
CA TRP A 231 -3.69 1.72 2.31
C TRP A 231 -4.01 3.22 2.31
N THR A 232 -3.01 4.08 2.18
CA THR A 232 -3.17 5.54 2.14
C THR A 232 -3.23 6.10 0.72
N ALA A 233 -2.91 5.28 -0.29
CA ALA A 233 -3.08 5.63 -1.70
C ALA A 233 -4.40 5.10 -2.26
N ASP A 234 -4.88 5.74 -3.33
CA ASP A 234 -6.01 5.22 -4.11
C ASP A 234 -5.62 3.93 -4.86
N PHE A 235 -6.61 3.23 -5.40
CA PHE A 235 -6.37 2.04 -6.22
C PHE A 235 -5.46 2.36 -7.40
N SER A 236 -4.45 1.54 -7.62
CA SER A 236 -3.72 1.61 -8.89
C SER A 236 -4.66 1.19 -10.02
N GLU A 237 -4.48 1.74 -11.23
CA GLU A 237 -5.30 1.37 -12.40
C GLU A 237 -5.36 -0.16 -12.61
N THR A 238 -4.30 -0.88 -12.22
CA THR A 238 -4.22 -2.33 -12.32
C THR A 238 -5.07 -3.10 -11.31
N ASP A 239 -5.48 -2.49 -10.20
CA ASP A 239 -6.25 -3.16 -9.14
C ASP A 239 -7.76 -3.08 -9.39
N VAL A 240 -8.21 -2.11 -10.21
CA VAL A 240 -9.62 -1.96 -10.59
C VAL A 240 -10.10 -3.14 -11.47
N LEU A 241 -9.18 -3.84 -12.14
CA LEU A 241 -9.50 -4.96 -13.02
C LEU A 241 -9.82 -6.28 -12.28
N ILE A 242 -9.93 -6.27 -10.95
CA ILE A 242 -10.29 -7.45 -10.16
C ILE A 242 -11.64 -7.21 -9.47
N SER A 243 -12.70 -7.29 -10.25
CA SER A 243 -13.98 -7.85 -9.84
C SER A 243 -14.35 -8.88 -10.91
N PRO A 244 -14.69 -10.12 -10.52
CA PRO A 244 -14.66 -11.31 -11.38
C PRO A 244 -15.56 -11.22 -12.61
#